data_AF-A0A8H2VM54-F1
#
_entry.id   AF-A0A8H2VM54-F1
#
_cell.length_a   1.000
_cell.length_b   1.000
_cell.length_c   1.000
_cell.angle_alpha   90.00
_cell.angle_beta   90.00
_cell.angle_gamma   90.00
#
_symmetry.space_group_name_H-M   'P 1'
#
loop_
_entity.id
_entity.type
_entity.pdbx_description
1 polymer ?
#
loop_
_entity_poly.entity_id
_entity_poly.type
_entity_poly.pdbx_seq_one_letter_code
_entity_poly.pdbx_strand_id
1 'polypeptide(L)'
;MSSDGNKTSMSATRISTIAPTSRKKRSMASTFKSFLGTAKQTISGQSTPIPGTPSGNTPIEDLFPKVDPAVDGDDCDHDCESCHVKYPKGFKIDEDDKLYGHVKGWSTHILVATGKSDWVRDVADEKGSVMQAIDHASVKPSNGKLMLSASNIPTPSHSADYSQPTTVILLPAFIVIENVTPRSVPTLITEFIDKAPTNTTPLGPISIPKSLPDPLPSAEQLTSRPSPHRALILLCSQKTRDARCGQSAPLLKKEFERHLRPLGLFRDLDDDRPGGVGIYFISHVGGHKYSANVMIYRRSDAFGLDAVERANVDGDIMPSSLVPGEEDEKGAAQCMWLARVKPEDCEGIVKFTVLQGKLIKPESQLRGGFDRQKGVFSW
;
A
#
# COMPACT_ATOMS: atom_id res chain seq x y z
N MET A 1 24.30 62.58 -10.05
CA MET A 1 23.93 63.99 -10.30
C MET A 1 22.47 64.09 -9.88
N SER A 2 22.17 64.42 -8.61
CA SER A 2 22.06 65.81 -8.10
C SER A 2 21.05 66.58 -8.98
N SER A 3 19.97 67.17 -8.47
CA SER A 3 19.86 67.97 -7.25
C SER A 3 18.41 68.48 -7.08
N ASP A 4 18.02 68.65 -5.81
CA ASP A 4 17.23 69.76 -5.20
C ASP A 4 15.80 70.03 -5.69
N GLY A 5 14.75 70.13 -4.84
CA GLY A 5 14.64 70.85 -3.57
C GLY A 5 14.29 72.33 -3.86
N ASN A 6 13.37 73.07 -3.24
CA ASN A 6 12.50 72.97 -2.06
C ASN A 6 11.67 74.29 -1.99
N LYS A 7 10.80 74.43 -0.97
CA LYS A 7 10.15 75.62 -0.38
C LYS A 7 8.66 75.81 -0.79
N THR A 8 7.71 76.09 0.10
CA THR A 8 7.77 76.73 1.44
C THR A 8 6.52 76.42 2.28
N SER A 9 6.68 76.48 3.61
CA SER A 9 5.71 76.23 4.68
C SER A 9 4.64 77.31 4.89
N MET A 10 3.55 76.98 5.59
CA MET A 10 3.19 77.63 6.86
C MET A 10 2.22 76.80 7.71
N SER A 11 2.31 77.00 9.02
CA SER A 11 1.77 76.20 10.13
C SER A 11 0.70 76.98 10.90
N ALA A 12 -0.30 76.30 11.49
CA ALA A 12 -0.93 76.71 12.75
C ALA A 12 -1.70 75.54 13.40
N THR A 13 -1.60 75.50 14.73
CA THR A 13 -1.88 74.39 15.65
C THR A 13 -3.17 74.64 16.48
N ARG A 14 -3.70 73.57 17.11
CA ARG A 14 -4.49 73.46 18.39
C ARG A 14 -5.93 72.97 18.20
N ILE A 15 -6.57 72.09 19.00
CA ILE A 15 -6.27 71.41 20.29
C ILE A 15 -7.21 70.17 20.49
N SER A 16 -6.64 69.15 21.15
CA SER A 16 -7.12 68.05 22.03
C SER A 16 -8.51 67.36 21.99
N THR A 17 -8.45 66.02 21.89
CA THR A 17 -9.01 64.94 22.76
C THR A 17 -10.51 64.87 23.11
N ILE A 18 -11.10 63.68 22.91
CA ILE A 18 -11.63 62.76 23.95
C ILE A 18 -12.11 61.46 23.26
N ALA A 19 -11.69 60.31 23.76
CA ALA A 19 -12.36 59.00 23.59
C ALA A 19 -13.05 58.68 24.93
N PRO A 20 -14.13 57.85 25.02
CA PRO A 20 -13.93 56.40 24.93
C PRO A 20 -15.14 55.49 24.58
N THR A 21 -14.84 54.18 24.49
CA THR A 21 -15.66 53.00 24.78
C THR A 21 -16.56 52.32 23.73
N SER A 22 -16.76 51.03 24.02
CA SER A 22 -16.87 49.86 23.15
C SER A 22 -18.30 49.29 22.99
N ARG A 23 -18.36 48.23 22.17
CA ARG A 23 -19.38 47.17 22.03
C ARG A 23 -20.53 47.44 21.05
N LYS A 24 -20.59 46.59 20.03
CA LYS A 24 -21.78 45.84 19.61
C LYS A 24 -21.39 44.87 18.49
N LYS A 25 -21.73 43.58 18.64
CA LYS A 25 -22.32 42.78 17.55
C LYS A 25 -23.13 41.64 18.16
N ARG A 26 -24.43 41.65 17.83
CA ARG A 26 -25.47 40.69 18.20
C ARG A 26 -25.44 39.52 17.21
N SER A 27 -25.29 38.31 17.73
CA SER A 27 -26.20 37.15 17.65
C SER A 27 -27.32 37.08 16.59
N MET A 28 -27.39 35.87 15.99
CA MET A 28 -28.53 35.02 15.55
C MET A 28 -29.07 35.06 14.11
N ALA A 29 -28.72 33.98 13.41
CA ALA A 29 -29.59 32.98 12.77
C ALA A 29 -30.50 33.34 11.56
N SER A 30 -30.22 32.65 10.44
CA SER A 30 -31.20 31.86 9.68
C SER A 30 -30.45 30.61 9.13
N THR A 31 -30.75 29.35 9.49
CA THR A 31 -32.01 28.60 9.23
C THR A 31 -32.23 28.53 7.71
N PHE A 32 -32.34 27.39 7.01
CA PHE A 32 -32.37 25.96 7.32
C PHE A 32 -32.60 25.24 5.96
N LYS A 33 -32.50 23.90 6.00
CA LYS A 33 -33.07 22.90 5.07
C LYS A 33 -32.22 22.51 3.86
N SER A 34 -32.13 21.22 3.49
CA SER A 34 -32.46 19.90 4.05
C SER A 34 -32.35 18.90 2.88
N PHE A 35 -32.25 17.61 3.20
CA PHE A 35 -32.60 16.38 2.44
C PHE A 35 -31.35 15.50 2.31
N LEU A 36 -31.10 14.46 3.12
CA LEU A 36 -31.97 13.43 3.72
C LEU A 36 -32.76 12.63 2.66
N GLY A 37 -32.24 11.43 2.39
CA GLY A 37 -32.67 10.41 1.43
C GLY A 37 -31.40 9.83 0.78
N THR A 38 -30.94 8.61 1.04
CA THR A 38 -31.69 7.35 1.05
C THR A 38 -30.96 6.30 1.87
N ALA A 39 -31.55 5.89 2.99
CA ALA A 39 -31.38 4.56 3.54
C ALA A 39 -32.40 3.65 2.85
N LYS A 40 -31.93 2.68 2.04
CA LYS A 40 -32.51 1.35 1.75
C LYS A 40 -32.00 0.81 0.41
N GLN A 41 -31.04 -0.12 0.49
CA GLN A 41 -30.97 -1.38 -0.26
C GLN A 41 -29.81 -2.20 0.38
N THR A 42 -30.13 -3.08 1.33
CA THR A 42 -30.18 -4.56 1.18
C THR A 42 -28.80 -5.15 0.88
N ILE A 43 -28.09 -5.67 1.90
CA ILE A 43 -28.13 -7.10 2.30
C ILE A 43 -28.10 -8.01 1.05
N SER A 44 -26.90 -8.30 0.59
CA SER A 44 -26.55 -9.56 -0.06
C SER A 44 -25.02 -9.70 0.01
N GLY A 45 -24.53 -10.79 0.60
CA GLY A 45 -23.10 -11.10 0.68
C GLY A 45 -22.48 -11.15 2.08
N GLN A 46 -23.28 -11.30 3.15
CA GLN A 46 -22.70 -11.72 4.43
C GLN A 46 -22.25 -13.18 4.30
N SER A 47 -20.95 -13.38 4.05
CA SER A 47 -20.28 -14.57 4.56
C SER A 47 -20.54 -14.61 6.06
N THR A 48 -20.98 -15.76 6.56
CA THR A 48 -21.17 -15.99 8.00
C THR A 48 -19.90 -15.58 8.73
N PRO A 49 -19.96 -14.60 9.66
CA PRO A 49 -18.80 -14.22 10.46
C PRO A 49 -18.31 -15.45 11.23
N ILE A 50 -17.01 -15.68 11.21
CA ILE A 50 -16.38 -16.66 12.10
C ILE A 50 -16.66 -16.20 13.54
N PRO A 51 -17.11 -17.07 14.45
CA PRO A 51 -17.27 -16.70 15.85
C PRO A 51 -15.96 -16.15 16.42
N GLY A 52 -15.94 -14.87 16.83
CA GLY A 52 -14.77 -14.20 17.40
C GLY A 52 -14.15 -13.08 16.54
N THR A 53 -14.57 -12.88 15.29
CA THR A 53 -14.09 -11.75 14.48
C THR A 53 -14.74 -10.42 14.93
N PRO A 54 -13.97 -9.39 15.32
CA PRO A 54 -14.55 -8.08 15.68
C PRO A 54 -15.34 -7.49 14.53
N SER A 55 -16.52 -6.94 14.79
CA SER A 55 -17.37 -6.28 13.80
C SER A 55 -16.88 -4.86 13.41
N GLY A 56 -15.61 -4.54 13.69
CA GLY A 56 -15.03 -3.20 13.56
C GLY A 56 -13.50 -3.25 13.49
N ASN A 57 -12.89 -2.07 13.29
CA ASN A 57 -11.43 -1.94 13.24
C ASN A 57 -10.78 -2.45 14.53
N THR A 58 -9.83 -3.38 14.38
CA THR A 58 -9.01 -3.87 15.49
C THR A 58 -8.25 -2.71 16.13
N PRO A 59 -8.06 -2.65 17.47
CA PRO A 59 -7.16 -1.67 18.10
C PRO A 59 -5.74 -1.72 17.48
N ILE A 60 -5.02 -0.59 17.53
CA ILE A 60 -3.74 -0.46 16.83
C ILE A 60 -2.68 -1.41 17.40
N GLU A 61 -2.72 -1.60 18.72
CA GLU A 61 -1.89 -2.48 19.52
C GLU A 61 -2.15 -3.97 19.28
N ASP A 62 -3.35 -4.32 18.82
CA ASP A 62 -3.78 -5.71 18.64
C ASP A 62 -3.60 -6.21 17.19
N LEU A 63 -3.45 -5.29 16.23
CA LEU A 63 -3.37 -5.65 14.81
C LEU A 63 -2.04 -6.33 14.46
N PHE A 64 -0.92 -5.71 14.82
CA PHE A 64 0.42 -6.23 14.59
C PHE A 64 1.30 -6.02 15.83
N PRO A 65 2.23 -6.93 16.14
CA PRO A 65 3.18 -6.72 17.23
C PRO A 65 4.03 -5.46 16.96
N LYS A 66 4.26 -4.66 18.00
CA LYS A 66 5.25 -3.57 17.99
C LYS A 66 6.61 -4.13 18.39
N VAL A 67 7.70 -3.55 17.88
CA VAL A 67 9.04 -3.84 18.38
C VAL A 67 9.14 -3.52 19.88
N ASP A 68 9.90 -4.33 20.61
CA ASP A 68 10.14 -4.19 22.04
C ASP A 68 11.65 -4.21 22.29
N PRO A 69 12.26 -3.16 22.86
CA PRO A 69 13.70 -3.13 23.15
C PRO A 69 14.21 -4.35 23.92
N ALA A 70 13.41 -4.90 24.84
CA ALA A 70 13.79 -6.08 25.62
C ALA A 70 13.90 -7.37 24.78
N VAL A 71 13.23 -7.42 23.63
CA VAL A 71 13.16 -8.59 22.74
C VAL A 71 13.94 -8.36 21.45
N ASP A 72 13.88 -7.15 20.92
CA ASP A 72 14.34 -6.74 19.59
C ASP A 72 15.67 -5.97 19.62
N GLY A 73 16.16 -5.64 20.83
CA GLY A 73 17.39 -4.91 21.09
C GLY A 73 17.17 -3.41 21.28
N ASP A 74 18.09 -2.76 21.98
CA ASP A 74 18.00 -1.34 22.34
C ASP A 74 17.89 -0.40 21.13
N ASP A 75 18.41 -0.83 19.97
CA ASP A 75 18.39 -0.05 18.72
C ASP A 75 17.15 -0.33 17.84
N CYS A 76 16.13 -1.03 18.34
CA CYS A 76 15.00 -1.48 17.53
C CYS A 76 14.09 -0.34 16.99
N ASP A 77 14.13 0.83 17.62
CA ASP A 77 13.41 2.04 17.20
C ASP A 77 14.34 3.13 16.60
N HIS A 78 15.63 2.83 16.45
CA HIS A 78 16.61 3.76 15.91
C HIS A 78 16.49 3.91 14.38
N ASP A 79 16.55 5.18 13.95
CA ASP A 79 16.61 5.54 12.54
C ASP A 79 17.99 5.20 11.97
N CYS A 80 18.00 4.79 10.71
CA CYS A 80 19.22 4.40 10.01
C CYS A 80 20.25 5.55 9.92
N GLU A 81 21.36 5.43 10.66
CA GLU A 81 22.42 6.45 10.69
C GLU A 81 23.21 6.53 9.37
N SER A 82 23.30 5.41 8.64
CA SER A 82 24.01 5.30 7.36
C SER A 82 23.16 5.68 6.15
N CYS A 83 21.89 6.02 6.34
CA CYS A 83 20.97 6.36 5.26
C CYS A 83 21.22 7.80 4.79
N HIS A 84 21.86 7.94 3.64
CA HIS A 84 22.18 9.25 3.06
C HIS A 84 21.12 9.79 2.09
N VAL A 85 20.17 8.93 1.68
CA VAL A 85 19.05 9.35 0.82
C VAL A 85 18.09 10.22 1.63
N LYS A 86 17.74 11.38 1.10
CA LYS A 86 16.81 12.32 1.71
C LYS A 86 15.76 12.74 0.70
N TYR A 87 14.56 13.04 1.19
CA TYR A 87 13.54 13.64 0.35
C TYR A 87 13.93 15.06 -0.12
N PRO A 88 13.42 15.51 -1.29
CA PRO A 88 13.69 16.84 -1.80
C PRO A 88 13.30 17.94 -0.81
N LYS A 89 14.01 19.08 -0.87
CA LYS A 89 13.61 20.27 -0.11
C LYS A 89 12.17 20.65 -0.45
N GLY A 90 11.35 20.83 0.58
CA GLY A 90 9.92 21.17 0.40
C GLY A 90 8.99 19.96 0.25
N PHE A 91 9.48 18.73 0.43
CA PHE A 91 8.62 17.56 0.59
C PHE A 91 7.78 17.71 1.86
N LYS A 92 6.52 18.13 1.71
CA LYS A 92 5.59 18.39 2.83
C LYS A 92 4.42 17.43 2.77
N ILE A 93 4.15 16.81 3.90
CA ILE A 93 3.05 15.87 4.09
C ILE A 93 2.32 16.25 5.37
N ASP A 94 1.14 15.67 5.53
CA ASP A 94 0.36 15.81 6.75
C ASP A 94 0.91 14.83 7.80
N GLU A 95 1.46 15.38 8.89
CA GLU A 95 1.99 14.62 10.03
C GLU A 95 1.05 14.63 11.25
N ASP A 96 -0.01 15.44 11.23
CA ASP A 96 -0.86 15.74 12.38
C ASP A 96 -2.16 14.90 12.41
N ASP A 97 -2.70 14.57 11.24
CA ASP A 97 -3.94 13.80 11.15
C ASP A 97 -3.80 12.40 11.75
N LYS A 98 -4.91 11.87 12.28
CA LYS A 98 -5.04 10.46 12.65
C LYS A 98 -5.02 9.57 11.41
N LEU A 99 -4.06 8.65 11.35
CA LEU A 99 -3.87 7.75 10.20
C LEU A 99 -4.66 6.45 10.28
N TYR A 100 -4.65 5.84 11.46
CA TYR A 100 -5.09 4.46 11.66
C TYR A 100 -6.61 4.28 11.51
N GLY A 101 -7.04 3.26 10.76
CA GLY A 101 -8.45 2.91 10.60
C GLY A 101 -9.24 3.88 9.70
N HIS A 102 -8.54 4.57 8.79
CA HIS A 102 -9.12 5.54 7.86
C HIS A 102 -8.73 5.26 6.39
N VAL A 103 -8.73 3.98 6.01
CA VAL A 103 -8.53 3.46 4.66
C VAL A 103 -9.79 2.76 4.15
N LYS A 104 -9.92 2.68 2.82
CA LYS A 104 -11.02 1.94 2.21
C LYS A 104 -10.64 0.46 2.13
N GLY A 105 -11.25 -0.39 2.95
CA GLY A 105 -11.02 -1.83 2.92
C GLY A 105 -11.23 -2.47 1.53
N TRP A 106 -10.58 -3.61 1.33
CA TRP A 106 -10.69 -4.44 0.13
C TRP A 106 -10.66 -5.92 0.53
N SER A 107 -11.12 -6.79 -0.37
CA SER A 107 -11.11 -8.25 -0.22
C SER A 107 -9.92 -8.89 -0.92
N THR A 108 -9.64 -8.45 -2.15
CA THR A 108 -8.57 -8.94 -3.03
C THR A 108 -7.87 -7.76 -3.69
N HIS A 109 -6.60 -7.93 -4.05
CA HIS A 109 -5.80 -6.89 -4.69
C HIS A 109 -5.09 -7.46 -5.91
N ILE A 110 -5.30 -6.84 -7.07
CA ILE A 110 -4.60 -7.17 -8.30
C ILE A 110 -3.54 -6.13 -8.61
N LEU A 111 -2.32 -6.60 -8.90
CA LEU A 111 -1.25 -5.81 -9.48
C LEU A 111 -1.14 -6.16 -10.97
N VAL A 112 -1.43 -5.22 -11.86
CA VAL A 112 -1.31 -5.40 -13.31
C VAL A 112 0.07 -4.97 -13.75
N ALA A 113 0.81 -5.84 -14.43
CA ALA A 113 2.09 -5.49 -15.03
C ALA A 113 1.87 -4.51 -16.19
N THR A 114 2.55 -3.37 -16.14
CA THR A 114 2.48 -2.35 -17.20
C THR A 114 3.86 -1.89 -17.67
N GLY A 115 4.92 -2.23 -16.94
CA GLY A 115 6.27 -1.67 -17.16
C GLY A 115 6.40 -0.17 -16.89
N LYS A 116 5.31 0.53 -16.54
CA LYS A 116 5.29 1.98 -16.29
C LYS A 116 5.47 2.29 -14.81
N SER A 117 5.96 3.49 -14.49
CA SER A 117 6.09 4.01 -13.12
C SER A 117 5.15 5.17 -12.82
N ASP A 118 4.41 5.65 -13.81
CA ASP A 118 3.34 6.65 -13.68
C ASP A 118 2.25 6.34 -14.72
N TRP A 119 1.03 6.78 -14.42
CA TRP A 119 -0.18 6.46 -15.19
C TRP A 119 -1.11 7.68 -15.22
N VAL A 120 -2.07 7.68 -16.15
CA VAL A 120 -3.15 8.67 -16.12
C VAL A 120 -3.90 8.62 -14.78
N ARG A 121 -4.53 9.74 -14.39
CA ARG A 121 -5.00 9.99 -13.02
C ARG A 121 -5.79 8.83 -12.39
N ASP A 122 -6.62 8.15 -13.18
CA ASP A 122 -7.27 6.90 -12.82
C ASP A 122 -6.79 5.80 -13.77
N VAL A 123 -6.31 4.68 -13.24
CA VAL A 123 -5.78 3.59 -14.07
C VAL A 123 -6.88 2.89 -14.89
N ALA A 124 -8.15 3.03 -14.50
CA ALA A 124 -9.27 2.59 -15.31
C ALA A 124 -9.40 3.35 -16.64
N ASP A 125 -8.82 4.57 -16.73
CA ASP A 125 -8.84 5.39 -17.95
C ASP A 125 -7.70 5.06 -18.93
N GLU A 126 -6.80 4.13 -18.60
CA GLU A 126 -5.77 3.62 -19.52
C GLU A 126 -6.43 2.81 -20.65
N LYS A 127 -6.68 3.46 -21.79
CA LYS A 127 -7.45 2.90 -22.91
C LYS A 127 -6.84 1.61 -23.46
N GLY A 128 -7.70 0.63 -23.72
CA GLY A 128 -7.32 -0.68 -24.27
C GLY A 128 -6.67 -1.61 -23.26
N SER A 129 -6.53 -1.20 -22.01
CA SER A 129 -5.84 -1.96 -20.99
C SER A 129 -6.72 -2.95 -20.24
N VAL A 130 -6.09 -3.92 -19.58
CA VAL A 130 -6.76 -4.83 -18.63
C VAL A 130 -7.42 -4.06 -17.48
N MET A 131 -6.84 -2.93 -17.05
CA MET A 131 -7.38 -2.12 -15.95
C MET A 131 -8.71 -1.47 -16.34
N GLN A 132 -8.78 -0.90 -17.54
CA GLN A 132 -10.04 -0.40 -18.11
C GLN A 132 -11.08 -1.52 -18.23
N ALA A 133 -10.65 -2.69 -18.72
CA ALA A 133 -11.56 -3.82 -18.90
C ALA A 133 -12.12 -4.36 -17.57
N ILE A 134 -11.33 -4.39 -16.49
CA ILE A 134 -11.80 -4.76 -15.14
C ILE A 134 -12.85 -3.77 -14.63
N ASP A 135 -12.60 -2.46 -14.80
CA ASP A 135 -13.54 -1.43 -14.33
C ASP A 135 -14.86 -1.44 -15.11
N HIS A 136 -14.81 -1.68 -16.42
CA HIS A 136 -15.99 -1.72 -17.28
C HIS A 136 -16.62 -3.13 -17.44
N ALA A 137 -16.03 -4.17 -16.84
CA ALA A 137 -16.55 -5.52 -16.95
C ALA A 137 -18.00 -5.62 -16.43
N SER A 138 -18.85 -6.32 -17.17
CA SER A 138 -20.22 -6.65 -16.75
C SER A 138 -20.24 -7.63 -15.58
N VAL A 139 -19.26 -8.54 -15.54
CA VAL A 139 -19.00 -9.42 -14.41
C VAL A 139 -18.19 -8.65 -13.38
N LYS A 140 -18.68 -8.58 -12.14
CA LYS A 140 -17.96 -7.98 -11.01
C LYS A 140 -17.52 -9.07 -10.04
N PRO A 141 -16.39 -8.87 -9.33
CA PRO A 141 -15.95 -9.81 -8.31
C PRO A 141 -17.05 -10.07 -7.28
N SER A 142 -17.36 -11.34 -7.06
CA SER A 142 -18.38 -11.79 -6.11
C SER A 142 -17.83 -12.01 -4.70
N ASN A 143 -16.51 -12.14 -4.55
CA ASN A 143 -15.82 -12.29 -3.25
C ASN A 143 -15.50 -10.95 -2.55
N GLY A 144 -16.12 -9.86 -2.99
CA GLY A 144 -16.07 -8.54 -2.37
C GLY A 144 -15.23 -7.54 -3.16
N LYS A 145 -14.74 -6.50 -2.47
CA LYS A 145 -14.16 -5.35 -3.16
C LYS A 145 -12.75 -5.65 -3.66
N LEU A 146 -12.56 -5.53 -4.97
CA LEU A 146 -11.24 -5.62 -5.61
C LEU A 146 -10.51 -4.27 -5.52
N MET A 147 -9.29 -4.28 -4.99
CA MET A 147 -8.31 -3.20 -5.19
C MET A 147 -7.57 -3.47 -6.50
N LEU A 148 -7.52 -2.47 -7.37
CA LEU A 148 -6.85 -2.56 -8.66
C LEU A 148 -5.66 -1.59 -8.68
N SER A 149 -4.45 -2.13 -8.91
CA SER A 149 -3.25 -1.33 -9.08
C SER A 149 -2.57 -1.63 -10.40
N ALA A 150 -2.23 -0.59 -11.15
CA ALA A 150 -1.21 -0.70 -12.18
C ALA A 150 0.18 -0.74 -11.51
N SER A 151 1.13 -1.46 -12.11
CA SER A 151 2.46 -1.64 -11.53
C SER A 151 3.60 -1.55 -12.55
N ASN A 152 4.81 -1.26 -12.06
CA ASN A 152 6.03 -1.26 -12.87
C ASN A 152 6.61 -2.65 -13.12
N ILE A 153 5.90 -3.72 -12.76
CA ILE A 153 6.28 -5.07 -13.12
C ILE A 153 6.45 -5.11 -14.66
N PRO A 154 7.58 -5.64 -15.17
CA PRO A 154 7.79 -5.78 -16.61
C PRO A 154 6.68 -6.62 -17.25
N THR A 155 6.20 -6.19 -18.40
CA THR A 155 5.29 -7.01 -19.21
C THR A 155 6.07 -8.13 -19.89
N PRO A 156 5.44 -9.26 -20.26
CA PRO A 156 6.12 -10.36 -20.95
C PRO A 156 6.82 -9.94 -22.25
N SER A 157 6.28 -8.93 -22.94
CA SER A 157 6.84 -8.39 -24.18
C SER A 157 7.82 -7.23 -23.95
N HIS A 158 8.04 -6.81 -22.69
CA HIS A 158 8.75 -5.57 -22.31
C HIS A 158 8.21 -4.29 -22.98
N SER A 159 7.01 -4.36 -23.56
CA SER A 159 6.32 -3.22 -24.15
C SER A 159 5.38 -2.58 -23.13
N ALA A 160 5.33 -1.26 -23.11
CA ALA A 160 4.35 -0.48 -22.35
C ALA A 160 3.00 -0.32 -23.10
N ASP A 161 2.87 -0.96 -24.26
CA ASP A 161 1.64 -1.03 -25.04
C ASP A 161 0.67 -2.07 -24.46
N TYR A 162 -0.62 -1.72 -24.43
CA TYR A 162 -1.71 -2.57 -23.95
C TYR A 162 -2.27 -3.53 -25.00
N SER A 163 -1.76 -3.50 -26.23
CA SER A 163 -2.16 -4.45 -27.29
C SER A 163 -1.73 -5.89 -27.01
N GLN A 164 -0.71 -6.08 -26.18
CA GLN A 164 -0.14 -7.40 -25.86
C GLN A 164 -0.70 -7.97 -24.56
N PRO A 165 -0.73 -9.30 -24.40
CA PRO A 165 -1.04 -9.93 -23.12
C PRO A 165 -0.09 -9.46 -22.01
N THR A 166 -0.61 -9.36 -20.81
CA THR A 166 0.15 -8.97 -19.62
C THR A 166 0.05 -10.03 -18.52
N THR A 167 0.78 -9.80 -17.44
CA THR A 167 0.79 -10.61 -16.23
C THR A 167 0.13 -9.84 -15.10
N VAL A 168 -0.59 -10.54 -14.23
CA VAL A 168 -1.14 -9.96 -13.01
C VAL A 168 -0.72 -10.76 -11.78
N ILE A 169 -0.50 -10.08 -10.65
CA ILE A 169 -0.33 -10.72 -9.34
C ILE A 169 -1.63 -10.58 -8.55
N LEU A 170 -2.19 -11.70 -8.12
CA LEU A 170 -3.39 -11.79 -7.30
C LEU A 170 -3.03 -11.95 -5.82
N LEU A 171 -3.44 -10.98 -5.00
CA LEU A 171 -3.23 -10.93 -3.56
C LEU A 171 -4.60 -11.01 -2.84
N PRO A 172 -4.67 -11.62 -1.64
CA PRO A 172 -3.58 -12.20 -0.85
C PRO A 172 -3.10 -13.58 -1.33
N ALA A 173 -3.58 -14.12 -2.46
CA ALA A 173 -3.22 -15.47 -2.89
C ALA A 173 -1.72 -15.67 -3.19
N PHE A 174 -0.98 -14.59 -3.52
CA PHE A 174 0.40 -14.67 -4.04
C PHE A 174 0.49 -15.57 -5.28
N ILE A 175 -0.44 -15.36 -6.22
CA ILE A 175 -0.49 -16.11 -7.49
C ILE A 175 -0.22 -15.14 -8.64
N VAL A 176 0.66 -15.56 -9.55
CA VAL A 176 0.93 -14.90 -10.81
C VAL A 176 0.04 -15.53 -11.87
N ILE A 177 -0.72 -14.71 -12.59
CA ILE A 177 -1.58 -15.14 -13.70
C ILE A 177 -1.05 -14.49 -14.97
N GLU A 178 -0.78 -15.30 -15.98
CA GLU A 178 -0.13 -14.92 -17.22
C GLU A 178 -1.14 -14.93 -18.38
N ASN A 179 -0.74 -14.35 -19.53
CA ASN A 179 -1.56 -14.22 -20.73
C ASN A 179 -2.87 -13.44 -20.54
N VAL A 180 -2.89 -12.49 -19.61
CA VAL A 180 -4.07 -11.68 -19.32
C VAL A 180 -4.27 -10.63 -20.39
N THR A 181 -5.43 -10.68 -21.03
CA THR A 181 -5.89 -9.69 -22.02
C THR A 181 -7.20 -9.05 -21.58
N PRO A 182 -7.57 -7.87 -22.12
CA PRO A 182 -8.89 -7.27 -21.87
C PRO A 182 -10.07 -8.24 -22.11
N ARG A 183 -9.97 -9.11 -23.11
CA ARG A 183 -11.00 -10.11 -23.44
C ARG A 183 -11.11 -11.21 -22.37
N SER A 184 -10.00 -11.57 -21.73
CA SER A 184 -9.94 -12.62 -20.71
C SER A 184 -10.50 -12.20 -19.34
N VAL A 185 -10.80 -10.90 -19.14
CA VAL A 185 -11.20 -10.35 -17.83
C VAL A 185 -12.41 -11.06 -17.18
N PRO A 186 -13.50 -11.40 -17.89
CA PRO A 186 -14.61 -12.14 -17.28
C PRO A 186 -14.16 -13.50 -16.70
N THR A 187 -13.28 -14.20 -17.42
CA THR A 187 -12.68 -15.47 -16.98
C THR A 187 -11.71 -15.25 -15.82
N LEU A 188 -10.87 -14.21 -15.88
CA LEU A 188 -9.99 -13.81 -14.77
C LEU A 188 -10.80 -13.62 -13.47
N ILE A 189 -11.94 -12.92 -13.55
CA ILE A 189 -12.79 -12.68 -12.39
C ILE A 189 -13.39 -13.98 -11.85
N THR A 190 -14.07 -14.75 -12.70
CA THR A 190 -14.84 -15.93 -12.28
C THR A 190 -13.97 -17.13 -11.89
N GLU A 191 -12.86 -17.34 -12.58
CA GLU A 191 -12.02 -18.53 -12.40
C GLU A 191 -10.86 -18.33 -11.42
N PHE A 192 -10.42 -17.08 -11.21
CA PHE A 192 -9.28 -16.79 -10.33
C PHE A 192 -9.63 -15.87 -9.18
N ILE A 193 -10.19 -14.67 -9.46
CA ILE A 193 -10.46 -13.69 -8.39
C ILE A 193 -11.48 -14.23 -7.41
N ASP A 194 -12.63 -14.69 -7.89
CA ASP A 194 -13.74 -15.14 -7.05
C ASP A 194 -13.42 -16.40 -6.24
N LYS A 195 -12.49 -17.22 -6.73
CA LYS A 195 -12.02 -18.44 -6.08
C LYS A 195 -10.84 -18.21 -5.13
N ALA A 196 -10.22 -17.01 -5.15
CA ALA A 196 -9.09 -16.69 -4.30
C ALA A 196 -9.50 -16.37 -2.86
N PRO A 197 -8.61 -16.65 -1.88
CA PRO A 197 -8.83 -16.19 -0.51
C PRO A 197 -8.92 -14.67 -0.46
N THR A 198 -9.71 -14.17 0.47
CA THR A 198 -9.79 -12.74 0.80
C THR A 198 -8.87 -12.39 1.96
N ASN A 199 -8.69 -11.10 2.21
CA ASN A 199 -7.95 -10.55 3.35
C ASN A 199 -8.45 -11.03 4.73
N THR A 200 -9.68 -11.56 4.81
CA THR A 200 -10.30 -12.08 6.05
C THR A 200 -10.48 -13.59 6.04
N THR A 201 -10.13 -14.27 4.95
CA THR A 201 -10.15 -15.74 4.89
C THR A 201 -9.02 -16.27 5.78
N PRO A 202 -9.25 -17.24 6.69
CA PRO A 202 -8.18 -17.83 7.49
C PRO A 202 -7.01 -18.35 6.63
N LEU A 203 -5.81 -18.43 7.21
CA LEU A 203 -4.71 -19.10 6.53
C LEU A 203 -5.02 -20.58 6.32
N GLY A 204 -4.84 -21.04 5.10
CA GLY A 204 -5.10 -22.41 4.67
C GLY A 204 -4.64 -22.61 3.23
N PRO A 205 -4.61 -23.86 2.75
CA PRO A 205 -4.18 -24.17 1.39
C PRO A 205 -5.09 -23.46 0.38
N ILE A 206 -4.48 -22.89 -0.66
CA ILE A 206 -5.18 -22.20 -1.74
C ILE A 206 -5.35 -23.18 -2.91
N SER A 207 -6.58 -23.27 -3.43
CA SER A 207 -6.90 -24.08 -4.61
C SER A 207 -7.31 -23.17 -5.76
N ILE A 208 -6.34 -22.75 -6.56
CA ILE A 208 -6.56 -21.97 -7.79
C ILE A 208 -6.09 -22.81 -8.99
N PRO A 209 -6.86 -22.86 -10.10
CA PRO A 209 -6.49 -23.68 -11.24
C PRO A 209 -5.17 -23.21 -11.87
N LYS A 210 -4.20 -24.12 -12.03
CA LYS A 210 -2.92 -23.86 -12.74
C LYS A 210 -3.15 -23.50 -14.21
N SER A 211 -4.14 -24.13 -14.83
CA SER A 211 -4.64 -23.82 -16.16
C SER A 211 -6.12 -24.17 -16.23
N LEU A 212 -6.84 -23.57 -17.18
CA LEU A 212 -8.25 -23.92 -17.40
C LEU A 212 -8.34 -25.24 -18.20
N PRO A 213 -9.38 -26.05 -18.00
CA PRO A 213 -9.55 -27.30 -18.76
C PRO A 213 -9.92 -26.96 -20.21
N ASP A 214 -8.98 -27.14 -21.14
CA ASP A 214 -9.20 -27.04 -22.58
C ASP A 214 -8.54 -28.26 -23.27
N PRO A 215 -9.20 -28.94 -24.24
CA PRO A 215 -8.63 -30.14 -24.89
C PRO A 215 -7.38 -29.85 -25.73
N LEU A 216 -7.14 -28.58 -26.08
CA LEU A 216 -5.98 -28.08 -26.80
C LEU A 216 -5.53 -26.77 -26.13
N PRO A 217 -4.41 -26.74 -25.40
CA PRO A 217 -3.91 -25.50 -24.80
C PRO A 217 -3.54 -24.52 -25.93
N SER A 218 -4.33 -23.46 -26.09
CA SER A 218 -3.95 -22.34 -26.95
C SER A 218 -2.94 -21.44 -26.22
N ALA A 219 -2.04 -20.79 -26.96
CA ALA A 219 -1.09 -19.82 -26.39
C ALA A 219 -1.78 -18.61 -25.74
N GLU A 220 -3.10 -18.43 -25.94
CA GLU A 220 -3.89 -17.33 -25.40
C GLU A 220 -4.60 -17.69 -24.07
N GLN A 221 -4.41 -18.91 -23.57
CA GLN A 221 -5.07 -19.36 -22.35
C GLN A 221 -4.43 -18.73 -21.10
N LEU A 222 -5.28 -18.33 -20.14
CA LEU A 222 -4.85 -17.93 -18.81
C LEU A 222 -4.18 -19.10 -18.09
N THR A 223 -2.93 -18.91 -17.69
CA THR A 223 -2.17 -19.83 -16.85
C THR A 223 -1.87 -19.16 -15.52
N SER A 224 -1.73 -19.96 -14.45
CA SER A 224 -1.34 -19.45 -13.15
C SER A 224 -0.21 -20.27 -12.54
N ARG A 225 0.61 -19.58 -11.76
CA ARG A 225 1.71 -20.15 -10.99
C ARG A 225 1.87 -19.42 -9.66
N PRO A 226 2.50 -20.04 -8.66
CA PRO A 226 2.85 -19.35 -7.42
C PRO A 226 3.79 -18.18 -7.69
N SER A 227 3.60 -17.09 -6.95
CA SER A 227 4.58 -15.99 -6.92
C SER A 227 5.85 -16.46 -6.23
N PRO A 228 7.04 -16.19 -6.81
CA PRO A 228 8.32 -16.59 -6.22
C PRO A 228 8.62 -15.83 -4.92
N HIS A 229 7.98 -14.67 -4.73
CA HIS A 229 8.22 -13.80 -3.60
C HIS A 229 7.61 -14.34 -2.30
N ARG A 230 8.33 -14.12 -1.19
CA ARG A 230 7.79 -14.34 0.16
C ARG A 230 7.26 -13.07 0.81
N ALA A 231 7.72 -11.90 0.34
CA ALA A 231 7.12 -10.62 0.67
C ALA A 231 7.13 -9.68 -0.54
N LEU A 232 6.20 -8.74 -0.55
CA LEU A 232 6.12 -7.65 -1.54
C LEU A 232 6.09 -6.31 -0.81
N ILE A 233 6.92 -5.37 -1.24
CA ILE A 233 6.89 -3.97 -0.85
C ILE A 233 6.29 -3.19 -2.02
N LEU A 234 5.09 -2.64 -1.82
CA LEU A 234 4.39 -1.86 -2.84
C LEU A 234 4.46 -0.37 -2.50
N LEU A 235 4.98 0.44 -3.42
CA LEU A 235 5.22 1.87 -3.24
C LEU A 235 4.33 2.67 -4.18
N CYS A 236 3.50 3.56 -3.64
CA CYS A 236 2.70 4.45 -4.50
C CYS A 236 3.61 5.44 -5.23
N SER A 237 3.71 5.34 -6.56
CA SER A 237 4.61 6.17 -7.39
C SER A 237 3.92 7.17 -8.30
N GLN A 238 2.58 7.22 -8.28
CA GLN A 238 1.81 7.93 -9.30
C GLN A 238 1.94 9.46 -9.23
N LYS A 239 2.94 9.99 -9.93
CA LYS A 239 3.29 11.41 -10.00
C LYS A 239 2.16 12.25 -10.60
N THR A 240 1.47 11.72 -11.60
CA THR A 240 0.33 12.39 -12.26
C THR A 240 -0.82 12.63 -11.27
N ARG A 241 -0.96 11.79 -10.24
CA ARG A 241 -1.92 12.01 -9.16
C ARG A 241 -1.40 12.98 -8.11
N ASP A 242 -0.18 12.75 -7.63
CA ASP A 242 0.50 13.60 -6.64
C ASP A 242 2.03 13.51 -6.79
N ALA A 243 2.69 14.66 -6.91
CA ALA A 243 4.13 14.73 -7.12
C ALA A 243 4.95 14.09 -5.99
N ARG A 244 4.43 14.09 -4.74
CA ARG A 244 5.13 13.52 -3.58
C ARG A 244 5.27 12.01 -3.70
N CYS A 245 4.25 11.34 -4.22
CA CYS A 245 4.32 9.89 -4.49
C CYS A 245 5.39 9.59 -5.55
N GLY A 246 5.40 10.34 -6.65
CA GLY A 246 6.40 10.20 -7.71
C GLY A 246 7.84 10.56 -7.29
N GLN A 247 8.01 11.43 -6.29
CA GLN A 247 9.32 11.79 -5.74
C GLN A 247 9.82 10.77 -4.72
N SER A 248 8.95 10.29 -3.83
CA SER A 248 9.34 9.42 -2.70
C SER A 248 9.58 7.97 -3.13
N ALA A 249 8.76 7.39 -4.01
CA ALA A 249 8.85 5.97 -4.34
C ALA A 249 10.22 5.53 -4.90
N PRO A 250 10.87 6.26 -5.84
CA PRO A 250 12.21 5.87 -6.32
C PRO A 250 13.29 5.94 -5.24
N LEU A 251 13.17 6.91 -4.32
CA LEU A 251 14.13 7.09 -3.22
C LEU A 251 13.99 5.96 -2.19
N LEU A 252 12.76 5.61 -1.83
CA LEU A 252 12.49 4.47 -0.95
C LEU A 252 12.90 3.13 -1.59
N LYS A 253 12.61 2.92 -2.87
CA LYS A 253 13.05 1.70 -3.58
C LYS A 253 14.56 1.53 -3.48
N LYS A 254 15.33 2.61 -3.69
CA LYS A 254 16.79 2.58 -3.58
C LYS A 254 17.25 2.18 -2.17
N GLU A 255 16.66 2.71 -1.11
CA GLU A 255 17.01 2.34 0.27
C GLU A 255 16.58 0.91 0.63
N PHE A 256 15.35 0.51 0.27
CA PHE A 256 14.91 -0.88 0.47
C PHE A 256 15.83 -1.87 -0.25
N GLU A 257 16.21 -1.60 -1.49
CA GLU A 257 17.20 -2.41 -2.20
C GLU A 257 18.54 -2.46 -1.47
N ARG A 258 19.03 -1.33 -0.97
CA ARG A 258 20.29 -1.24 -0.24
C ARG A 258 20.30 -2.16 0.99
N HIS A 259 19.18 -2.28 1.70
CA HIS A 259 19.06 -3.15 2.88
C HIS A 259 18.76 -4.61 2.53
N LEU A 260 18.05 -4.88 1.44
CA LEU A 260 17.71 -6.24 1.02
C LEU A 260 18.84 -6.95 0.27
N ARG A 261 19.74 -6.22 -0.40
CA ARG A 261 20.85 -6.80 -1.18
C ARG A 261 21.89 -7.52 -0.30
N PRO A 262 22.39 -6.97 0.83
CA PRO A 262 23.30 -7.67 1.73
C PRO A 262 22.72 -8.97 2.30
N LEU A 263 21.40 -9.01 2.49
CA LEU A 263 20.67 -10.21 2.93
C LEU A 263 20.41 -11.21 1.79
N GLY A 264 20.79 -10.87 0.55
CA GLY A 264 20.52 -11.69 -0.62
C GLY A 264 19.03 -11.85 -0.92
N LEU A 265 18.16 -10.94 -0.46
CA LEU A 265 16.70 -11.08 -0.53
C LEU A 265 16.02 -10.26 -1.62
N PHE A 266 16.68 -9.26 -2.21
CA PHE A 266 16.08 -8.49 -3.30
C PHE A 266 15.83 -9.37 -4.54
N ARG A 267 14.60 -9.33 -5.08
CA ARG A 267 14.17 -10.10 -6.26
C ARG A 267 13.30 -9.25 -7.18
N ASP A 268 13.56 -9.34 -8.48
CA ASP A 268 12.59 -8.94 -9.50
C ASP A 268 11.64 -10.12 -9.81
N LEU A 269 10.61 -9.93 -10.64
CA LEU A 269 9.61 -11.01 -10.87
C LEU A 269 10.14 -12.14 -11.76
N ASP A 270 11.11 -11.82 -12.60
CA ASP A 270 11.86 -12.69 -13.52
C ASP A 270 13.10 -13.32 -12.86
N ASP A 271 13.29 -13.09 -11.55
CA ASP A 271 14.36 -13.73 -10.78
C ASP A 271 13.91 -15.11 -10.28
N ASP A 272 14.48 -16.17 -10.85
CA ASP A 272 14.16 -17.56 -10.52
C ASP A 272 14.74 -18.05 -9.19
N ARG A 273 15.53 -17.22 -8.49
CA ARG A 273 16.05 -17.60 -7.16
C ARG A 273 14.88 -17.70 -6.18
N PRO A 274 14.80 -18.76 -5.38
CA PRO A 274 13.66 -18.99 -4.50
C PRO A 274 13.50 -17.87 -3.47
N GLY A 275 12.24 -17.52 -3.22
CA GLY A 275 11.82 -16.62 -2.16
C GLY A 275 12.14 -15.15 -2.42
N GLY A 276 12.54 -14.44 -1.37
CA GLY A 276 12.93 -13.03 -1.44
C GLY A 276 11.78 -12.03 -1.41
N VAL A 277 12.12 -10.78 -1.74
CA VAL A 277 11.28 -9.60 -1.60
C VAL A 277 11.22 -8.85 -2.93
N GLY A 278 10.00 -8.76 -3.49
CA GLY A 278 9.72 -7.92 -4.64
C GLY A 278 9.40 -6.49 -4.23
N ILE A 279 9.99 -5.49 -4.92
CA ILE A 279 9.70 -4.07 -4.68
C ILE A 279 9.06 -3.48 -5.93
N TYR A 280 7.77 -3.16 -5.86
CA TYR A 280 7.01 -2.67 -7.01
C TYR A 280 6.41 -1.31 -6.76
N PHE A 281 6.50 -0.46 -7.78
CA PHE A 281 5.70 0.74 -7.86
C PHE A 281 4.27 0.36 -8.22
N ILE A 282 3.32 1.04 -7.57
CA ILE A 282 1.90 0.89 -7.82
C ILE A 282 1.23 2.25 -8.05
N SER A 283 0.10 2.21 -8.76
CA SER A 283 -0.78 3.36 -8.93
C SER A 283 -1.37 3.85 -7.61
N HIS A 284 -2.10 4.95 -7.66
CA HIS A 284 -2.63 5.61 -6.48
C HIS A 284 -3.56 4.72 -5.65
N VAL A 285 -3.17 4.51 -4.39
CA VAL A 285 -3.96 3.76 -3.40
C VAL A 285 -4.81 4.64 -2.47
N GLY A 286 -4.77 5.97 -2.64
CA GLY A 286 -5.37 6.90 -1.68
C GLY A 286 -4.38 7.36 -0.60
N GLY A 287 -4.66 8.49 0.05
CA GLY A 287 -3.83 9.01 1.14
C GLY A 287 -2.50 9.64 0.70
N HIS A 288 -2.43 10.22 -0.50
CA HIS A 288 -1.23 10.92 -0.98
C HIS A 288 -0.82 12.11 -0.09
N LYS A 289 -1.75 12.67 0.70
CA LYS A 289 -1.42 13.67 1.72
C LYS A 289 -0.48 13.14 2.82
N TYR A 290 -0.43 11.83 3.01
CA TYR A 290 0.42 11.11 3.97
C TYR A 290 1.59 10.39 3.29
N SER A 291 2.04 10.84 2.11
CA SER A 291 3.15 10.22 1.38
C SER A 291 4.39 10.04 2.29
N ALA A 292 5.22 9.02 2.14
CA ALA A 292 5.10 7.91 1.20
C ALA A 292 4.20 6.79 1.73
N ASN A 293 3.33 6.27 0.86
CA ASN A 293 2.51 5.09 1.16
C ASN A 293 3.28 3.83 0.75
N VAL A 294 3.38 2.88 1.69
CA VAL A 294 4.06 1.60 1.53
C VAL A 294 3.11 0.48 1.98
N MET A 295 2.81 -0.50 1.12
CA MET A 295 2.04 -1.68 1.50
C MET A 295 2.95 -2.90 1.49
N ILE A 296 3.01 -3.63 2.59
CA ILE A 296 3.89 -4.78 2.76
C ILE A 296 3.02 -6.02 2.88
N TYR A 297 2.97 -6.83 1.83
CA TYR A 297 2.36 -8.16 1.89
C TYR A 297 3.45 -9.17 2.25
N ARG A 298 3.22 -10.02 3.25
CA ARG A 298 4.16 -11.09 3.63
C ARG A 298 3.44 -12.41 3.84
N ARG A 299 4.09 -13.51 3.44
CA ARG A 299 3.70 -14.87 3.81
C ARG A 299 3.90 -15.08 5.32
N SER A 300 3.28 -16.11 5.88
CA SER A 300 3.49 -16.54 7.27
C SER A 300 4.95 -16.91 7.47
N ASP A 301 5.59 -16.40 8.52
CA ASP A 301 6.99 -16.67 8.85
C ASP A 301 7.91 -16.64 7.61
N ALA A 302 7.77 -15.57 6.82
CA ALA A 302 8.31 -15.47 5.46
C ALA A 302 9.82 -15.77 5.36
N PHE A 303 10.58 -15.59 6.46
CA PHE A 303 12.02 -15.80 6.47
C PHE A 303 12.51 -16.65 7.66
N GLY A 304 11.60 -17.30 8.39
CA GLY A 304 11.96 -18.13 9.57
C GLY A 304 12.40 -17.31 10.78
N LEU A 305 11.99 -16.05 10.88
CA LEU A 305 12.48 -15.09 11.88
C LEU A 305 11.38 -14.54 12.79
N ASP A 306 10.11 -14.93 12.61
CA ASP A 306 8.99 -14.32 13.35
C ASP A 306 9.10 -14.54 14.86
N ALA A 307 9.67 -15.68 15.28
CA ALA A 307 9.87 -16.04 16.68
C ALA A 307 11.27 -15.67 17.22
N VAL A 308 12.14 -15.05 16.42
CA VAL A 308 13.51 -14.73 16.84
C VAL A 308 13.52 -13.50 17.76
N GLU A 309 14.06 -13.68 18.97
CA GLU A 309 14.33 -12.60 19.93
C GLU A 309 15.73 -12.05 19.67
N ARG A 310 15.81 -10.95 18.91
CA ARG A 310 17.09 -10.40 18.45
C ARG A 310 18.03 -9.99 19.58
N ALA A 311 17.50 -9.53 20.72
CA ALA A 311 18.28 -9.16 21.90
C ALA A 311 19.07 -10.35 22.49
N ASN A 312 18.63 -11.58 22.21
CA ASN A 312 19.18 -12.81 22.78
C ASN A 312 20.03 -13.61 21.77
N VAL A 313 20.32 -13.05 20.59
CA VAL A 313 21.11 -13.71 19.54
C VAL A 313 22.45 -13.02 19.39
N ASP A 314 23.53 -13.77 19.55
CA ASP A 314 24.88 -13.30 19.25
C ASP A 314 25.14 -13.36 17.73
N GLY A 315 25.50 -12.21 17.14
CA GLY A 315 25.93 -12.10 15.74
C GLY A 315 24.82 -11.75 14.74
N ASP A 316 25.16 -11.83 13.45
CA ASP A 316 24.26 -11.41 12.37
C ASP A 316 23.12 -12.41 12.14
N ILE A 317 21.89 -11.95 12.28
CA ILE A 317 20.67 -12.75 12.03
C ILE A 317 20.44 -12.84 10.52
N MET A 318 20.64 -14.03 9.97
CA MET A 318 20.43 -14.30 8.54
C MET A 318 19.04 -14.89 8.27
N PRO A 319 18.31 -14.37 7.26
CA PRO A 319 17.02 -14.91 6.86
C PRO A 319 17.16 -16.29 6.22
N SER A 320 16.23 -17.20 6.49
CA SER A 320 16.25 -18.51 5.85
C SER A 320 15.85 -18.42 4.38
N SER A 321 16.67 -19.00 3.51
CA SER A 321 16.32 -19.21 2.10
C SER A 321 15.35 -20.38 1.92
N LEU A 322 15.18 -21.26 2.92
CA LEU A 322 14.31 -22.44 2.89
C LEU A 322 13.41 -22.42 4.14
N VAL A 323 12.12 -22.15 3.99
CA VAL A 323 11.19 -22.15 5.14
C VAL A 323 10.47 -23.50 5.17
N PRO A 324 10.50 -24.25 6.30
CA PRO A 324 9.76 -25.51 6.43
C PRO A 324 8.25 -25.32 6.17
N GLY A 325 7.64 -26.19 5.37
CA GLY A 325 6.20 -26.13 5.05
C GLY A 325 5.86 -25.30 3.79
N GLU A 326 6.85 -25.00 2.95
CA GLU A 326 6.70 -24.27 1.68
C GLU A 326 5.78 -24.96 0.66
N GLU A 327 5.42 -26.23 0.88
CA GLU A 327 4.47 -26.98 0.04
C GLU A 327 3.03 -26.47 0.17
N ASP A 328 2.68 -25.83 1.29
CA ASP A 328 1.34 -25.26 1.46
C ASP A 328 1.29 -23.82 0.93
N GLU A 329 0.79 -23.65 -0.29
CA GLU A 329 0.49 -22.33 -0.86
C GLU A 329 -0.63 -21.63 -0.07
N LYS A 330 -0.29 -20.96 1.04
CA LYS A 330 -1.23 -20.26 1.94
C LYS A 330 -1.45 -18.78 1.61
N GLY A 331 -0.65 -18.25 0.68
CA GLY A 331 -0.65 -16.85 0.28
C GLY A 331 -0.07 -15.92 1.36
N ALA A 332 -0.49 -14.65 1.34
CA ALA A 332 -0.13 -13.63 2.31
C ALA A 332 -0.78 -13.95 3.66
N ALA A 333 0.02 -13.95 4.74
CA ALA A 333 -0.49 -13.92 6.10
C ALA A 333 -0.88 -12.51 6.50
N GLN A 334 -0.05 -11.53 6.18
CA GLN A 334 -0.21 -10.16 6.63
C GLN A 334 -0.12 -9.18 5.46
N CYS A 335 -0.85 -8.07 5.59
CA CYS A 335 -0.62 -6.85 4.81
C CYS A 335 -0.56 -5.67 5.77
N MET A 336 0.59 -4.98 5.84
CA MET A 336 0.77 -3.77 6.64
C MET A 336 0.80 -2.55 5.71
N TRP A 337 -0.14 -1.62 5.87
CA TRP A 337 -0.17 -0.38 5.09
C TRP A 337 0.38 0.78 5.91
N LEU A 338 1.60 1.20 5.57
CA LEU A 338 2.30 2.32 6.17
C LEU A 338 2.15 3.60 5.35
N ALA A 339 2.20 4.73 6.03
CA ALA A 339 2.31 6.09 5.48
C ALA A 339 3.44 6.84 6.18
N ARG A 340 3.76 8.04 5.67
CA ARG A 340 4.80 8.92 6.22
C ARG A 340 6.18 8.25 6.31
N VAL A 341 6.40 7.20 5.52
CA VAL A 341 7.67 6.48 5.48
C VAL A 341 8.73 7.40 4.91
N LYS A 342 9.88 7.45 5.56
CA LYS A 342 11.07 8.19 5.18
C LYS A 342 12.21 7.22 4.82
N PRO A 343 13.22 7.66 4.05
CA PRO A 343 14.36 6.81 3.70
C PRO A 343 15.06 6.17 4.92
N GLU A 344 15.17 6.91 6.02
CA GLU A 344 15.77 6.44 7.28
C GLU A 344 14.98 5.32 7.97
N ASP A 345 13.68 5.17 7.68
CA ASP A 345 12.86 4.08 8.23
C ASP A 345 13.10 2.74 7.50
N CYS A 346 13.67 2.76 6.28
CA CYS A 346 13.78 1.56 5.43
C CYS A 346 14.55 0.42 6.08
N GLU A 347 15.59 0.72 6.87
CA GLU A 347 16.36 -0.28 7.59
C GLU A 347 15.50 -1.04 8.61
N GLY A 348 14.82 -0.30 9.49
CA GLY A 348 13.93 -0.86 10.50
C GLY A 348 12.76 -1.61 9.87
N ILE A 349 12.15 -1.06 8.82
CA ILE A 349 11.07 -1.73 8.07
C ILE A 349 11.54 -3.06 7.50
N VAL A 350 12.75 -3.14 6.93
CA VAL A 350 13.29 -4.43 6.47
C VAL A 350 13.50 -5.37 7.65
N LYS A 351 14.23 -4.94 8.68
CA LYS A 351 14.60 -5.78 9.84
C LYS A 351 13.39 -6.34 10.59
N PHE A 352 12.38 -5.53 10.83
CA PHE A 352 11.27 -5.87 11.73
C PHE A 352 9.97 -6.14 10.98
N THR A 353 9.60 -5.29 10.03
CA THR A 353 8.31 -5.41 9.35
C THR A 353 8.31 -6.47 8.27
N VAL A 354 9.30 -6.46 7.38
CA VAL A 354 9.40 -7.46 6.29
C VAL A 354 9.83 -8.82 6.85
N LEU A 355 10.90 -8.84 7.67
CA LEU A 355 11.48 -10.09 8.14
C LEU A 355 10.72 -10.75 9.30
N GLN A 356 10.09 -9.99 10.21
CA GLN A 356 9.48 -10.53 11.44
C GLN A 356 7.99 -10.17 11.63
N GLY A 357 7.39 -9.40 10.71
CA GLY A 357 5.98 -8.99 10.83
C GLY A 357 5.68 -8.05 12.00
N LYS A 358 6.67 -7.29 12.47
CA LYS A 358 6.56 -6.31 13.56
C LYS A 358 6.56 -4.86 13.05
N LEU A 359 5.91 -3.96 13.78
CA LEU A 359 5.88 -2.52 13.48
C LEU A 359 6.83 -1.73 14.39
N ILE A 360 7.49 -0.72 13.82
CA ILE A 360 8.41 0.15 14.56
C ILE A 360 7.65 1.34 15.15
N LYS A 361 6.96 2.09 14.29
CA LYS A 361 6.26 3.34 14.65
C LYS A 361 4.75 3.27 14.30
N PRO A 362 3.99 2.31 14.85
CA PRO A 362 2.60 2.10 14.45
C PRO A 362 1.75 3.36 14.61
N GLU A 363 1.95 4.14 15.67
CA GLU A 363 1.14 5.31 16.02
C GLU A 363 1.26 6.45 14.99
N SER A 364 2.41 6.55 14.32
CA SER A 364 2.69 7.63 13.36
C SER A 364 2.69 7.18 11.90
N GLN A 365 2.79 5.87 11.62
CA GLN A 365 2.91 5.35 10.26
C GLN A 365 1.81 4.36 9.86
N LEU A 366 1.21 3.60 10.78
CA LEU A 366 0.24 2.56 10.41
C LEU A 366 -1.10 3.18 10.00
N ARG A 367 -1.58 2.82 8.81
CA ARG A 367 -2.89 3.22 8.32
C ARG A 367 -3.96 2.15 8.53
N GLY A 368 -3.59 0.89 8.38
CA GLY A 368 -4.49 -0.25 8.39
C GLY A 368 -3.81 -1.49 7.80
N GLY A 369 -4.58 -2.56 7.64
CA GLY A 369 -4.04 -3.83 7.21
C GLY A 369 -4.86 -5.01 7.70
N PHE A 370 -4.30 -6.21 7.51
CA PHE A 370 -4.86 -7.45 8.02
C PHE A 370 -3.76 -8.41 8.49
N ASP A 371 -4.14 -9.28 9.42
CA ASP A 371 -3.39 -10.47 9.83
C ASP A 371 -4.34 -11.68 9.80
N ARG A 372 -4.19 -12.52 8.76
CA ARG A 372 -4.99 -13.73 8.53
C ARG A 372 -4.63 -14.88 9.49
N GLN A 373 -3.47 -14.83 10.17
CA GLN A 373 -3.11 -15.81 11.19
C GLN A 373 -3.93 -15.57 12.47
N LYS A 374 -4.06 -14.29 12.82
CA LYS A 374 -4.82 -13.85 13.99
C LYS A 374 -6.31 -13.61 13.71
N GLY A 375 -6.70 -13.52 12.43
CA GLY A 375 -8.08 -13.23 12.03
C GLY A 375 -8.51 -11.79 12.30
N VAL A 376 -7.56 -10.86 12.34
CA VAL A 376 -7.78 -9.44 12.66
C VAL A 376 -7.51 -8.55 11.46
N PHE A 377 -8.19 -7.40 11.41
CA PHE A 377 -8.02 -6.40 10.36
C PHE A 377 -8.43 -5.01 10.85
N SER A 378 -7.96 -3.99 10.15
CA SER A 378 -8.36 -2.60 10.34
C SER A 378 -8.28 -1.86 9.02
N TRP A 379 -9.36 -1.17 8.66
CA TRP A 379 -9.47 -0.38 7.45
C TRP A 379 -9.64 1.08 7.81
#